data_AF-N2A431-F1
#
_entry.id   AF-N2A431-F1
#
_cell.length_a   1.000
_cell.length_b   1.000
_cell.length_c   1.000
_cell.angle_alpha   90.00
_cell.angle_beta   90.00
_cell.angle_gamma   90.00
#
_symmetry.space_group_name_H-M   'P 1'
#
loop_
_entity.id
_entity.type
_entity.pdbx_description
1 polymer ?
#
loop_
_entity_poly.entity_id
_entity_poly.type
_entity_poly.pdbx_seq_one_letter_code
_entity_poly.pdbx_strand_id
1 'polypeptide(L)' 'MAKPKQNGVRKSVYISKELEESLEKEAAEKGTNFSNLVRMILVEREADKKK' A
#
# COMPACT_ATOMS: atom_id res chain seq x y z
N MET A 1 22.51 -14.65 8.65
CA MET A 1 22.33 -13.70 7.53
C MET A 1 20.85 -13.56 7.25
N ALA A 2 20.21 -12.46 7.68
CA ALA A 2 18.81 -12.24 7.34
C ALA A 2 18.71 -12.09 5.81
N LYS A 3 17.98 -12.99 5.16
CA LYS A 3 17.74 -12.92 3.71
C LYS A 3 17.25 -11.49 3.39
N PRO A 4 17.85 -10.78 2.42
CA PRO A 4 17.30 -9.49 2.02
C PRO A 4 15.84 -9.72 1.61
N LYS A 5 14.94 -8.81 1.96
CA LYS A 5 13.58 -8.78 1.39
C LYS A 5 13.71 -8.47 -0.11
N GLN A 6 14.11 -9.47 -0.91
CA GLN A 6 14.63 -9.29 -2.28
C GLN A 6 13.59 -8.84 -3.30
N ASN A 7 12.31 -8.77 -2.95
CA ASN A 7 11.23 -8.42 -3.88
C ASN A 7 10.45 -7.16 -3.45
N GLY A 8 11.15 -6.07 -3.12
CA GLY A 8 10.52 -4.80 -2.77
C GLY A 8 11.19 -3.62 -3.47
N VAL A 9 10.59 -3.09 -4.53
CA VAL A 9 10.99 -1.79 -5.08
C VAL A 9 10.41 -0.71 -4.18
N ARG A 10 11.27 0.08 -3.51
CA ARG A 10 10.84 1.24 -2.74
C ARG A 10 10.61 2.41 -3.70
N LYS A 11 9.41 2.99 -3.67
CA LYS A 11 9.07 4.22 -4.38
C LYS A 11 8.58 5.25 -3.36
N SER A 12 9.00 6.50 -3.52
CA SER A 12 8.42 7.63 -2.81
C SER A 12 7.37 8.28 -3.71
N VAL A 13 6.23 8.63 -3.13
CA VAL A 13 5.14 9.33 -3.81
C VAL A 13 4.68 10.49 -2.93
N TYR A 14 4.16 11.54 -3.57
CA TYR A 14 3.52 12.64 -2.87
C TYR A 14 2.02 12.49 -2.96
N ILE A 15 1.34 12.64 -1.83
CA ILE A 15 -0.13 12.62 -1.71
C ILE A 15 -0.57 13.80 -0.84
N SER A 16 -1.85 14.16 -0.90
CA SER A 16 -2.40 15.14 0.01
C SER A 16 -2.44 14.57 1.44
N LYS A 17 -2.33 15.47 2.43
CA LYS A 17 -2.45 15.12 3.84
C LYS A 17 -3.79 14.44 4.17
N GLU A 18 -4.87 14.92 3.57
CA GLU A 18 -6.22 14.35 3.72
C GLU A 18 -6.28 12.89 3.26
N LEU A 19 -5.62 12.57 2.14
CA LEU A 19 -5.57 11.21 1.61
C LEU A 19 -4.68 10.31 2.49
N GLU A 20 -3.56 10.84 2.98
CA GLU A 20 -2.70 10.14 3.93
C GLU A 20 -3.47 9.74 5.19
N GLU A 21 -4.13 10.69 5.85
CA GLU A 21 -4.91 10.45 7.07
C GLU A 21 -6.06 9.45 6.85
N SER A 22 -6.75 9.55 5.72
CA SER A 22 -7.82 8.62 5.37
C SER A 22 -7.31 7.19 5.23
N LEU A 23 -6.21 7.01 4.51
CA LEU A 23 -5.62 5.68 4.28
C LEU A 23 -4.96 5.11 5.54
N GLU A 24 -4.39 5.95 6.41
CA GLU A 24 -3.87 5.50 7.70
C GLU A 24 -4.97 4.98 8.62
N LYS A 25 -6.12 5.68 8.69
CA LYS A 25 -7.28 5.22 9.46
C LYS A 25 -7.80 3.89 8.93
N GLU A 26 -7.99 3.77 7.62
CA GLU A 26 -8.44 2.52 7.00
C GLU A 26 -7.44 1.37 7.25
N ALA A 27 -6.14 1.66 7.18
CA ALA A 27 -5.12 0.66 7.46
C ALA A 27 -5.19 0.18 8.92
N ALA A 28 -5.38 1.10 9.87
CA ALA A 28 -5.53 0.78 11.29
C ALA A 28 -6.79 -0.06 11.55
N GLU A 29 -7.94 0.30 10.97
CA GLU A 29 -9.19 -0.46 11.08
C GLU A 29 -9.05 -1.89 10.53
N LYS A 30 -8.27 -2.07 9.46
CA LYS A 30 -7.98 -3.37 8.86
C LYS A 30 -6.83 -4.14 9.53
N GLY A 31 -6.25 -3.60 10.61
CA GLY A 31 -5.11 -4.22 11.31
C GLY A 31 -3.85 -4.35 10.44
N THR A 32 -3.66 -3.44 9.48
CA THR A 32 -2.52 -3.42 8.55
C THR A 32 -1.78 -2.08 8.62
N ASN A 33 -0.73 -1.92 7.81
CA ASN A 33 -0.04 -0.63 7.67
C ASN A 33 -0.37 0.02 6.34
N PHE A 34 -0.11 1.33 6.25
CA PHE A 34 -0.34 2.16 5.07
C PHE A 34 0.23 1.53 3.77
N SER A 35 1.49 1.07 3.80
CA SER A 35 2.14 0.48 2.62
C SER A 35 1.44 -0.80 2.14
N ASN A 36 1.00 -1.64 3.06
CA ASN A 36 0.26 -2.86 2.75
C ASN A 36 -1.14 -2.56 2.21
N LEU A 37 -1.84 -1.57 2.78
CA LEU A 37 -3.14 -1.12 2.28
C LEU A 37 -3.02 -0.62 0.84
N VAL A 38 -2.09 0.29 0.57
CA VAL A 38 -1.85 0.81 -0.79
C VAL A 38 -1.48 -0.32 -1.75
N ARG A 39 -0.67 -1.30 -1.31
CA ARG A 39 -0.36 -2.48 -2.12
C ARG A 39 -1.61 -3.28 -2.48
N MET A 40 -2.52 -3.52 -1.53
CA MET A 40 -3.77 -4.24 -1.79
C MET A 40 -4.62 -3.51 -2.82
N ILE A 41 -4.83 -2.20 -2.64
CA ILE A 41 -5.59 -1.34 -3.57
C ILE A 41 -5.01 -1.41 -4.99
N LEU A 42 -3.68 -1.30 -5.13
CA LEU A 42 -3.03 -1.35 -6.44
C LEU A 42 -3.15 -2.73 -7.09
N VAL A 43 -3.05 -3.82 -6.32
CA VAL A 43 -3.20 -5.19 -6.83
C VAL A 43 -4.62 -5.44 -7.31
N GLU A 44 -5.63 -5.05 -6.52
CA GLU A 44 -7.05 -5.17 -6.90
C GLU A 44 -7.35 -4.36 -8.17
N ARG A 45 -6.87 -3.10 -8.21
CA ARG A 45 -7.03 -2.23 -9.39
C ARG A 45 -6.42 -2.82 -10.66
N GLU A 46 -5.23 -3.43 -10.58
CA GLU A 46 -4.59 -4.08 -11.73
C GLU A 46 -5.28 -5.39 -12.14
N ALA A 47 -5.89 -6.10 -11.18
CA ALA A 47 -6.68 -7.29 -11.47
C ALA A 47 -7.98 -6.95 -12.22
N ASP A 48 -8.66 -5.87 -11.84
CA ASP A 48 -9.89 -5.44 -12.48
C ASP A 48 -9.70 -4.92 -13.91
N LYS A 49 -8.52 -4.37 -14.24
CA LYS A 49 -8.18 -4.00 -15.63
C LYS A 49 -8.02 -5.19 -16.57
N LYS A 50 -7.81 -6.40 -16.04
CA LYS A 50 -7.59 -7.62 -16.81
C LYS A 50 -8.87 -8.44 -17.01
N LYS A 51 -9.98 -8.03 -16.41
CA LYS A 51 -11.32 -8.57 -16.66
C LYS A 51 -11.93 -7.84 -17.85
#